data_AF-A0A354P1U7-F1
#
_entry.id   AF-A0A354P1U7-F1
#
_cell.length_a   1.000
_cell.length_b   1.000
_cell.length_c   1.000
_cell.angle_alpha   90.00
_cell.angle_beta   90.00
_cell.angle_gamma   90.00
#
_symmetry.space_group_name_H-M   'P 1'
#
loop_
_entity.id
_entity.type
_entity.pdbx_description
1 polymer ?
#
loop_
_entity_poly.entity_id
_entity_poly.type
_entity_poly.pdbx_seq_one_letter_code
_entity_poly.pdbx_strand_id
1 'polypeptide(L)'
;MTKLRTAIFGIVVLVGLAVVVLVLFAQGALVFPNSDEDEIAAEFGAAVITRKDLRTFKDLDGTLEYGSSVQISPGGSGTLTYLAAEGFQLDRGSVVFRLHSSISDAEIKSADQQIASARAAVAQAELALENLIQPATPAQIASANATVAQAEFALENLNAPATPAQIASSNAAVAQAELALENLIAPATPA
;
A
#
# COMPACT_ATOMS: atom_id res chain seq x y z
N MET A 1 -30.94 -100.64 -93.75
CA MET A 1 -30.45 -101.11 -92.44
C MET A 1 -29.21 -100.31 -91.99
N THR A 2 -29.31 -98.98 -91.80
CA THR A 2 -28.13 -98.13 -91.47
C THR A 2 -28.43 -96.93 -90.58
N LYS A 3 -29.69 -96.52 -90.41
CA LYS A 3 -30.07 -95.36 -89.56
C LYS A 3 -30.18 -95.67 -88.06
N LEU A 4 -30.27 -96.95 -87.67
CA LEU A 4 -30.40 -97.35 -86.26
C LEU A 4 -29.03 -97.41 -85.54
N ARG A 5 -27.93 -97.67 -86.27
CA ARG A 5 -26.58 -97.79 -85.69
C ARG A 5 -25.96 -96.43 -85.31
N THR A 6 -26.27 -95.36 -86.02
CA THR A 6 -25.75 -94.01 -85.72
C THR A 6 -26.42 -93.37 -84.51
N ALA A 7 -27.73 -93.61 -84.31
CA ALA A 7 -28.46 -93.12 -83.14
C ALA A 7 -27.97 -93.75 -81.83
N ILE A 8 -27.67 -95.06 -81.84
CA ILE A 8 -27.12 -95.76 -80.67
C ILE A 8 -25.72 -95.21 -80.32
N PHE A 9 -24.87 -94.95 -81.32
CA PHE A 9 -23.54 -94.40 -81.08
C PHE A 9 -23.59 -92.99 -80.47
N GLY A 10 -24.52 -92.15 -80.93
CA GLY A 10 -24.73 -90.80 -80.37
C GLY A 10 -25.15 -90.83 -78.89
N ILE A 11 -26.05 -91.74 -78.51
CA ILE A 11 -26.48 -91.89 -77.12
C ILE A 11 -25.33 -92.39 -76.23
N VAL A 12 -24.53 -93.34 -76.70
CA VAL A 12 -23.38 -93.88 -75.94
C VAL A 12 -22.34 -92.78 -75.66
N VAL A 13 -22.05 -91.91 -76.63
CA VAL A 13 -21.14 -90.77 -76.43
C VAL A 13 -21.70 -89.76 -75.42
N LEU A 14 -23.01 -89.47 -75.49
CA LEU A 14 -23.67 -88.53 -74.58
C LEU A 14 -23.67 -89.06 -73.13
N VAL A 15 -23.95 -90.35 -72.96
CA VAL A 15 -23.89 -91.01 -71.64
C VAL A 15 -22.45 -91.05 -71.13
N GLY A 16 -21.47 -91.36 -71.99
CA GLY A 16 -20.05 -91.32 -71.62
C GLY A 16 -19.60 -89.94 -71.14
N LEU A 17 -20.03 -88.87 -71.83
CA LEU A 17 -19.70 -87.50 -71.45
C LEU A 17 -20.39 -87.09 -70.14
N ALA A 18 -21.64 -87.51 -69.92
CA ALA A 18 -22.33 -87.29 -68.65
C ALA A 18 -21.62 -87.98 -67.46
N VAL A 19 -21.12 -89.20 -67.66
CA VAL A 19 -20.35 -89.91 -66.63
C VAL A 19 -19.03 -89.19 -66.33
N VAL A 20 -18.33 -88.68 -67.35
CA VAL A 20 -17.10 -87.89 -67.15
C VAL A 20 -17.38 -86.62 -66.36
N VAL A 21 -18.45 -85.89 -66.68
CA VAL A 21 -18.85 -84.68 -65.92
C VAL A 21 -19.18 -85.03 -64.47
N LEU A 22 -19.86 -86.16 -64.21
CA LEU A 22 -20.19 -86.60 -62.86
C LEU A 22 -18.95 -87.01 -62.06
N VAL A 23 -17.98 -87.67 -62.69
CA VAL A 23 -16.68 -88.00 -62.06
C VAL A 23 -15.88 -86.74 -61.73
N LEU A 24 -15.86 -85.74 -62.62
CA LEU A 24 -15.19 -84.47 -62.36
C LEU A 24 -15.87 -83.66 -61.23
N PHE A 25 -17.19 -83.78 -61.10
CA PHE A 25 -17.95 -83.24 -59.96
C PHE A 25 -17.60 -83.97 -58.65
N ALA A 26 -17.53 -85.30 -58.66
CA ALA A 26 -17.17 -86.10 -57.48
C ALA A 26 -15.72 -85.90 -57.02
N GLN A 27 -14.80 -85.57 -57.95
CA GLN A 27 -13.41 -85.23 -57.64
C GLN A 27 -13.22 -83.77 -57.21
N GLY A 28 -14.29 -82.97 -57.14
CA GLY A 28 -14.24 -81.57 -56.69
C GLY A 28 -13.51 -80.63 -57.66
N ALA A 29 -13.20 -81.09 -58.88
CA ALA A 29 -12.54 -80.29 -59.91
C ALA A 29 -13.50 -79.32 -60.62
N LEU A 30 -14.81 -79.44 -60.37
CA LEU A 30 -15.87 -78.66 -61.01
C LEU A 30 -16.73 -77.98 -59.93
N VAL A 31 -16.35 -76.76 -59.54
CA VAL A 31 -17.08 -75.91 -58.59
C VAL A 31 -18.00 -74.98 -59.37
N PHE A 32 -19.31 -75.05 -59.10
CA PHE A 32 -20.28 -74.06 -59.58
C PHE A 32 -20.34 -72.88 -58.60
N PRO A 33 -20.21 -71.62 -59.04
CA PRO A 33 -20.45 -70.47 -58.19
C PRO A 33 -21.96 -70.38 -57.91
N ASN A 34 -22.40 -70.82 -56.74
CA ASN A 34 -23.75 -70.55 -56.27
C ASN A 34 -23.77 -69.15 -55.63
N SER A 35 -24.75 -68.38 -56.06
CA SER A 35 -25.03 -66.98 -55.77
C SER A 35 -25.51 -66.73 -54.34
N ASP A 36 -24.85 -65.74 -53.72
CA ASP A 36 -25.37 -64.71 -52.81
C ASP A 36 -26.38 -65.13 -51.73
N GLU A 37 -25.93 -65.84 -50.69
CA GLU A 37 -26.68 -65.96 -49.44
C GLU A 37 -25.79 -66.40 -48.26
N ASP A 38 -24.74 -65.61 -47.91
CA ASP A 38 -23.98 -65.82 -46.67
C ASP A 38 -23.95 -64.54 -45.81
N GLU A 39 -24.85 -64.54 -44.82
CA GLU A 39 -24.59 -64.19 -43.41
C GLU A 39 -24.10 -62.76 -43.05
N ILE A 40 -25.03 -61.82 -42.82
CA ILE A 40 -24.78 -60.66 -41.94
C ILE A 40 -25.03 -61.08 -40.49
N ALA A 41 -24.07 -61.79 -39.91
CA ALA A 41 -23.91 -61.82 -38.46
C ALA A 41 -23.02 -60.61 -38.09
N ALA A 42 -23.64 -59.46 -37.85
CA ALA A 42 -22.93 -58.34 -37.24
C ALA A 42 -22.54 -58.75 -35.81
N GLU A 43 -21.30 -59.19 -35.63
CA GLU A 43 -20.71 -59.56 -34.35
C GLU A 43 -20.62 -58.32 -33.45
N PHE A 44 -21.62 -58.11 -32.58
CA PHE A 44 -21.57 -57.04 -31.59
C PHE A 44 -20.59 -57.41 -30.48
N GLY A 45 -19.39 -56.85 -30.52
CA GLY A 45 -18.41 -56.97 -29.44
C GLY A 45 -18.87 -56.21 -28.19
N ALA A 46 -19.35 -56.94 -27.18
CA ALA A 46 -19.60 -56.38 -25.85
C ALA A 46 -18.36 -56.59 -24.96
N ALA A 47 -17.83 -55.49 -24.38
CA ALA A 47 -16.75 -55.55 -23.41
C ALA A 47 -17.29 -55.47 -21.97
N VAL A 48 -16.89 -56.42 -21.13
CA VAL A 48 -17.23 -56.42 -19.70
C VAL A 48 -16.41 -55.34 -18.98
N ILE A 49 -17.08 -54.37 -18.36
CA ILE A 49 -16.42 -53.27 -17.65
C ILE A 49 -16.36 -53.62 -16.15
N THR A 50 -15.15 -53.59 -15.59
CA THR A 50 -14.92 -53.86 -14.16
C THR A 50 -14.52 -52.57 -13.45
N ARG A 51 -15.16 -52.27 -12.32
CA ARG A 51 -14.84 -51.07 -11.53
C ARG A 51 -13.45 -51.23 -10.90
N LYS A 52 -12.54 -50.33 -11.25
CA LYS A 52 -11.19 -50.21 -10.67
C LYS A 52 -10.96 -48.76 -10.25
N ASP A 53 -10.13 -48.57 -9.23
CA ASP A 53 -9.71 -47.23 -8.82
C ASP A 53 -8.86 -46.58 -9.91
N LEU A 54 -9.30 -45.43 -10.38
CA LEU A 54 -8.59 -44.62 -11.37
C LEU A 54 -7.83 -43.51 -10.63
N ARG A 55 -6.50 -43.54 -10.70
CA ARG A 55 -5.63 -42.46 -10.23
C ARG A 55 -4.99 -41.81 -11.45
N THR A 56 -5.23 -40.51 -11.61
CA THR A 56 -4.59 -39.72 -12.66
C THR A 56 -3.43 -38.97 -12.05
N PHE A 57 -2.22 -39.31 -12.48
CA PHE A 57 -1.02 -38.54 -12.17
C PHE A 57 -0.81 -37.55 -13.32
N LYS A 58 -0.50 -36.29 -12.99
CA LYS A 58 -0.15 -35.26 -13.95
C LYS A 58 1.24 -34.78 -13.60
N ASP A 59 2.19 -35.06 -14.49
CA ASP A 59 3.53 -34.53 -14.36
C ASP A 59 3.49 -33.02 -14.65
N LEU A 60 4.11 -32.25 -13.76
CA LEU A 60 4.22 -30.81 -13.85
C LEU A 60 5.70 -30.49 -13.92
N ASP A 61 6.14 -30.01 -15.07
CA ASP A 61 7.49 -29.50 -15.23
C ASP A 61 7.58 -28.08 -14.65
N GLY A 62 8.61 -27.83 -13.86
CA GLY A 62 8.83 -26.53 -13.24
C GLY A 62 10.25 -26.38 -12.72
N THR A 63 10.63 -25.14 -12.42
CA THR A 63 11.89 -24.84 -11.75
C THR A 63 11.61 -24.48 -10.30
N LEU A 64 12.37 -25.05 -9.37
CA LEU A 64 12.32 -24.66 -7.97
C LEU A 64 13.04 -23.31 -7.80
N GLU A 65 12.35 -22.36 -7.19
CA GLU A 65 12.92 -21.05 -6.82
C GLU A 65 13.00 -20.91 -5.30
N TYR A 66 13.98 -20.14 -4.82
CA TYR A 66 14.07 -19.78 -3.41
C TYR A 66 12.97 -18.77 -3.05
N GLY A 67 12.33 -18.94 -1.89
CA GLY A 67 11.18 -18.11 -1.51
C GLY A 67 11.48 -16.61 -1.38
N SER A 68 12.66 -16.23 -0.87
CA SER A 68 13.10 -14.83 -0.79
C SER A 68 14.62 -14.72 -0.61
N SER A 69 15.26 -13.79 -1.31
CA SER A 69 16.66 -13.40 -1.07
C SER A 69 16.72 -12.04 -0.36
N VAL A 70 17.64 -11.90 0.59
CA VAL A 70 17.87 -10.65 1.33
C VAL A 70 19.35 -10.36 1.33
N GLN A 71 19.73 -9.18 0.85
CA GLN A 71 21.10 -8.69 0.98
C GLN A 71 21.28 -8.06 2.37
N ILE A 72 22.28 -8.52 3.11
CA ILE A 72 22.60 -7.99 4.44
C ILE A 72 23.87 -7.14 4.32
N SER A 73 23.74 -5.88 4.69
CA SER A 73 24.85 -4.91 4.68
C SER A 73 25.07 -4.34 6.07
N PRO A 74 26.31 -4.02 6.46
CA PRO A 74 26.60 -3.39 7.74
C PRO A 74 26.06 -1.95 7.79
N GLY A 75 25.53 -1.54 8.95
CA GLY A 75 25.02 -0.19 9.19
C GLY A 75 26.11 0.84 9.56
N GLY A 76 27.36 0.40 9.74
CA GLY A 76 28.50 1.24 10.10
C GLY A 76 29.82 0.61 9.67
N SER A 77 30.93 1.32 9.87
CA SER A 77 32.27 0.78 9.62
C SER A 77 32.85 0.14 10.87
N GLY A 78 33.74 -0.83 10.68
CA GLY A 78 34.39 -1.53 11.77
C GLY A 78 35.15 -2.76 11.25
N THR A 79 35.83 -3.44 12.16
CA THR A 79 36.49 -4.71 11.88
C THR A 79 35.51 -5.86 12.09
N LEU A 80 35.39 -6.73 11.08
CA LEU A 80 34.61 -7.95 11.18
C LEU A 80 35.25 -8.89 12.21
N THR A 81 34.58 -9.12 13.33
CA THR A 81 35.07 -9.99 14.41
C THR A 81 34.43 -11.37 14.40
N TYR A 82 33.28 -11.49 13.75
CA TYR A 82 32.56 -12.74 13.59
C TYR A 82 31.79 -12.73 12.29
N LEU A 83 31.77 -13.87 11.61
CA LEU A 83 30.95 -14.18 10.45
C LEU A 83 30.41 -15.60 10.61
N ALA A 84 29.12 -15.79 10.40
CA ALA A 84 28.49 -17.10 10.42
C ALA A 84 29.03 -17.98 9.27
N ALA A 85 29.13 -19.29 9.50
CA ALA A 85 29.63 -20.23 8.52
C ALA A 85 28.69 -20.30 7.30
N GLU A 86 29.28 -20.32 6.10
CA GLU A 86 28.54 -20.43 4.85
C GLU A 86 27.84 -21.80 4.74
N GLY A 87 26.67 -21.83 4.10
CA GLY A 87 25.89 -23.06 3.90
C GLY A 87 25.12 -23.56 5.12
N PHE A 88 25.22 -22.88 6.28
CA PHE A 88 24.41 -23.20 7.46
C PHE A 88 23.04 -22.55 7.42
N GLN A 89 22.03 -23.27 7.91
CA GLN A 89 20.70 -22.72 8.15
C GLN A 89 20.75 -21.85 9.40
N LEU A 90 20.29 -20.60 9.27
CA LEU A 90 20.19 -19.65 10.37
C LEU A 90 18.72 -19.31 10.62
N ASP A 91 18.30 -19.36 11.88
CA ASP A 91 16.96 -18.93 12.27
C ASP A 91 16.88 -17.40 12.29
N ARG A 92 15.67 -16.87 12.12
CA ARG A 92 15.44 -15.43 12.23
C ARG A 92 15.89 -14.92 13.61
N GLY A 93 16.70 -13.86 13.60
CA GLY A 93 17.31 -13.29 14.81
C GLY A 93 18.69 -13.85 15.14
N SER A 94 19.16 -14.86 14.41
CA SER A 94 20.54 -15.34 14.51
C SER A 94 21.52 -14.27 14.05
N VAL A 95 22.69 -14.24 14.69
CA VAL A 95 23.77 -13.32 14.33
C VAL A 95 24.44 -13.81 13.06
N VAL A 96 24.41 -13.01 11.99
CA VAL A 96 25.12 -13.30 10.74
C VAL A 96 26.57 -12.80 10.79
N PHE A 97 26.79 -11.60 11.33
CA PHE A 97 28.14 -11.06 11.55
C PHE A 97 28.20 -10.13 12.76
N ARG A 98 29.41 -9.87 13.28
CA ARG A 98 29.68 -8.82 14.27
C ARG A 98 30.76 -7.88 13.77
N LEU A 99 30.50 -6.58 13.86
CA LEU A 99 31.49 -5.54 13.65
C LEU A 99 31.96 -4.99 15.00
N HIS A 100 33.27 -4.84 15.16
CA HIS A 100 33.87 -4.07 16.23
C HIS A 100 34.30 -2.71 15.67
N SER A 101 33.73 -1.64 16.22
CA SER A 101 34.18 -0.27 15.94
C SER A 101 34.83 0.28 17.21
N SER A 102 36.09 0.71 17.11
CA SER A 102 36.75 1.47 18.18
C SER A 102 36.39 2.94 18.02
N ILE A 103 35.83 3.55 19.06
CA ILE A 103 35.69 5.00 19.16
C ILE A 103 37.05 5.55 19.57
N SER A 104 37.56 6.56 18.87
CA SER A 104 38.83 7.20 19.21
C SER A 104 38.72 8.06 20.47
N ASP A 105 39.80 8.21 21.22
CA ASP A 105 39.86 9.11 22.38
C ASP A 105 39.48 10.55 22.01
N ALA A 106 39.75 10.97 20.77
CA ALA A 106 39.38 12.28 20.25
C ALA A 106 37.85 12.44 20.11
N GLU A 107 37.15 11.42 19.63
CA GLU A 107 35.69 11.43 19.52
C GLU A 107 35.02 11.41 20.90
N ILE A 108 35.53 10.60 21.84
CA ILE A 108 35.05 10.59 23.23
C ILE A 108 35.23 11.98 23.84
N LYS A 109 36.42 12.56 23.72
CA LYS A 109 36.71 13.89 24.25
C LYS A 109 35.84 14.99 23.60
N SER A 110 35.55 14.87 22.31
CA SER A 110 34.64 15.79 21.63
C SER A 110 33.21 15.66 22.19
N ALA A 111 32.72 14.44 22.39
CA ALA A 111 31.41 14.20 23.00
C ALA A 111 31.35 14.75 24.43
N ASP A 112 32.39 14.55 25.24
CA ASP A 112 32.47 15.10 26.60
C ASP A 112 32.44 16.63 26.61
N GLN A 113 33.13 17.28 25.67
CA GLN A 113 33.09 18.73 25.50
C GLN A 113 31.69 19.23 25.11
N GLN A 114 31.00 18.51 24.22
CA GLN A 114 29.62 18.83 23.85
C GLN A 114 28.67 18.70 25.04
N ILE A 115 28.81 17.63 25.85
CA ILE A 115 28.03 17.43 27.07
C ILE A 115 28.31 18.55 28.08
N ALA A 116 29.57 18.92 28.29
CA ALA A 116 29.94 20.01 29.19
C ALA A 116 29.35 21.35 28.75
N SER A 117 29.40 21.65 27.45
CA SER A 117 28.80 22.85 26.86
C SER A 117 27.29 22.89 27.06
N ALA A 118 26.60 21.77 26.77
CA ALA A 118 25.15 21.66 26.96
C ALA A 118 24.75 21.86 28.43
N ARG A 119 25.51 21.29 29.37
CA ARG A 119 25.27 21.47 30.81
C ARG A 119 25.43 22.92 31.24
N ALA A 120 26.45 23.62 30.73
CA ALA A 120 26.64 25.04 31.01
C ALA A 120 25.47 25.89 30.48
N ALA A 121 24.98 25.59 29.27
CA ALA A 121 23.81 26.26 28.70
C ALA A 121 22.54 26.05 29.53
N VAL A 122 22.31 24.83 30.02
CA VAL A 122 21.17 24.53 30.92
C VAL A 122 21.30 25.33 32.22
N ALA A 123 22.46 25.34 32.87
CA ALA A 123 22.66 26.09 34.11
C ALA A 123 22.43 27.61 33.94
N GLN A 124 22.82 28.18 32.79
CA GLN A 124 22.54 29.58 32.47
C GLN A 124 21.04 29.84 32.28
N ALA A 125 20.33 28.93 31.62
CA ALA A 125 18.88 29.04 31.43
C ALA A 125 18.13 28.94 32.77
N GLU A 126 18.56 28.05 33.67
CA GLU A 126 18.00 27.91 35.02
C GLU A 126 18.18 29.19 35.84
N LEU A 127 19.37 29.81 35.80
CA LEU A 127 19.62 31.09 36.47
C LEU A 127 18.77 32.23 35.89
N ALA A 128 18.61 32.27 34.57
CA ALA A 128 17.76 33.25 33.91
C ALA A 128 16.28 33.09 34.30
N LEU A 129 15.81 31.85 34.39
CA LEU A 129 14.45 31.53 34.84
C LEU A 129 14.24 31.97 36.29
N GLU A 130 15.17 31.63 37.18
CA GLU A 130 15.12 32.03 38.60
C GLU A 130 14.95 33.55 38.71
N ASN A 131 15.78 34.33 38.01
CA ASN A 131 15.68 35.79 38.01
C ASN A 131 14.34 36.33 37.48
N LEU A 132 13.71 35.62 36.54
CA LEU A 132 12.44 36.05 35.93
C LEU A 132 11.23 35.75 36.82
N ILE A 133 11.28 34.65 37.59
CA ILE A 133 10.18 34.26 38.49
C ILE A 133 10.25 34.95 39.85
N GLN A 134 11.36 35.64 40.16
CA GLN A 134 11.45 36.41 41.40
C GLN A 134 10.31 37.43 41.47
N PRO A 135 9.56 37.46 42.59
CA PRO A 135 8.47 38.41 42.76
C PRO A 135 9.00 39.84 42.75
N ALA A 136 8.17 40.78 42.33
CA ALA A 136 8.50 42.20 42.39
C ALA A 136 8.89 42.60 43.81
N THR A 137 10.00 43.33 43.93
CA THR A 137 10.47 43.83 45.22
C THR A 137 9.45 44.78 45.85
N PRO A 138 9.43 44.91 47.20
CA PRO A 138 8.56 45.88 47.86
C PRO A 138 8.71 47.31 47.33
N ALA A 139 9.92 47.71 46.93
CA ALA A 139 10.19 49.02 46.34
C ALA A 139 9.55 49.19 44.95
N GLN A 140 9.62 48.16 44.09
CA GLN A 140 8.94 48.18 42.79
C GLN A 140 7.42 48.24 42.95
N ILE A 141 6.86 47.47 43.89
CA ILE A 141 5.43 47.50 44.22
C ILE A 141 5.02 48.88 44.74
N ALA A 142 5.77 49.45 45.67
CA ALA A 142 5.49 50.78 46.22
C ALA A 142 5.56 51.87 45.13
N SER A 143 6.56 51.80 44.23
CA SER A 143 6.67 52.71 43.10
C SER A 143 5.47 52.60 42.16
N ALA A 144 5.06 51.37 41.81
CA ALA A 144 3.90 51.14 40.97
C ALA A 144 2.61 51.67 41.61
N ASN A 145 2.41 51.41 42.91
CA ASN A 145 1.27 51.91 43.66
C ASN A 145 1.25 53.45 43.73
N ALA A 146 2.40 54.10 43.88
CA ALA A 146 2.49 55.56 43.84
C ALA A 146 2.09 56.13 42.46
N THR A 147 2.49 55.46 41.37
CA THR A 147 2.06 55.83 40.02
C THR A 147 0.56 55.67 39.85
N VAL A 148 -0.04 54.58 40.35
CA VAL A 148 -1.49 54.38 40.32
C VAL A 148 -2.20 55.48 41.09
N ALA A 149 -1.80 55.77 42.33
CA ALA A 149 -2.41 56.83 43.13
C ALA A 149 -2.34 58.22 42.47
N GLN A 150 -1.22 58.53 41.81
CA GLN A 150 -1.07 59.77 41.06
C GLN A 150 -2.01 59.85 39.85
N ALA A 151 -2.21 58.73 39.15
CA ALA A 151 -3.13 58.63 38.03
C ALA A 151 -4.60 58.73 38.49
N GLU A 152 -4.95 58.11 39.61
CA GLU A 152 -6.27 58.22 40.23
C GLU A 152 -6.57 59.68 40.61
N PHE A 153 -5.61 60.37 41.23
CA PHE A 153 -5.76 61.79 41.55
C PHE A 153 -5.91 62.68 40.31
N ALA A 154 -5.17 62.39 39.23
CA ALA A 154 -5.32 63.13 37.97
C ALA A 154 -6.70 62.91 37.35
N LEU A 155 -7.23 61.68 37.41
CA LEU A 155 -8.56 61.33 36.93
C LEU A 155 -9.67 62.03 37.73
N GLU A 156 -9.56 62.06 39.05
CA GLU A 156 -10.48 62.76 39.95
C GLU A 156 -10.60 64.24 39.54
N ASN A 157 -9.47 64.92 39.34
CA ASN A 157 -9.45 66.33 38.94
C ASN A 157 -10.06 66.58 37.55
N LEU A 158 -9.92 65.63 36.63
CA LEU A 158 -10.48 65.75 35.28
C LEU A 158 -12.00 65.53 35.27
N ASN A 159 -12.50 64.66 36.14
CA ASN A 159 -13.92 64.39 36.31
C ASN A 159 -14.61 65.39 37.24
N ALA A 160 -13.85 66.21 37.96
CA ALA A 160 -14.40 67.24 38.83
C ALA A 160 -15.28 68.21 38.01
N PRO A 161 -16.52 68.50 38.45
CA PRO A 161 -17.38 69.43 37.76
C PRO A 161 -16.76 70.83 37.73
N ALA A 162 -17.11 71.61 36.71
CA ALA A 162 -16.65 73.00 36.59
C ALA A 162 -16.95 73.77 37.89
N THR A 163 -15.93 74.46 38.39
CA THR A 163 -16.06 75.23 39.63
C THR A 163 -17.06 76.39 39.43
N PRO A 164 -17.71 76.87 40.50
CA PRO A 164 -18.60 78.02 40.42
C PRO A 164 -17.95 79.27 39.79
N ALA A 165 -16.65 79.47 40.02
CA ALA A 165 -15.89 80.56 39.43
C ALA A 165 -15.70 80.39 37.91
N GLN A 166 -15.40 79.18 37.44
CA GLN A 166 -15.32 78.88 36.00
C GLN A 166 -16.68 79.06 35.33
N ILE A 167 -17.77 78.57 35.95
CA ILE A 167 -19.14 78.76 35.47
C ILE A 167 -19.47 80.25 35.39
N ALA A 168 -19.20 81.03 36.44
CA ALA A 168 -19.45 82.47 36.47
C ALA A 168 -18.66 83.21 35.39
N SER A 169 -17.39 82.86 35.17
CA SER A 169 -16.55 83.44 34.11
C SER A 169 -17.11 83.14 32.72
N SER A 170 -17.51 81.90 32.45
CA SER A 170 -18.14 81.52 31.18
C SER A 170 -19.46 82.24 30.98
N ASN A 171 -20.30 82.35 32.01
CA ASN A 171 -21.57 83.09 31.94
C ASN A 171 -21.36 84.58 31.66
N ALA A 172 -20.35 85.20 32.28
CA ALA A 172 -20.01 86.60 32.02
C ALA A 172 -19.54 86.80 30.58
N ALA A 173 -18.76 85.88 30.02
CA ALA A 173 -18.34 85.91 28.62
C ALA A 173 -19.53 85.77 27.66
N VAL A 174 -20.49 84.90 27.97
CA VAL A 174 -21.75 84.78 27.21
C VAL A 174 -22.54 86.08 27.25
N ALA A 175 -22.75 86.67 28.43
CA ALA A 175 -23.49 87.93 28.58
C ALA A 175 -22.83 89.10 27.80
N GLN A 176 -21.49 89.16 27.77
CA GLN A 176 -20.78 90.15 26.95
C GLN A 176 -20.97 89.92 25.44
N ALA A 177 -20.94 88.66 25.00
CA ALA A 177 -21.18 88.31 23.60
C ALA A 177 -22.61 88.62 23.17
N GLU A 178 -23.60 88.36 24.03
CA GLU A 178 -25.01 88.72 23.79
C GLU A 178 -25.19 90.24 23.66
N LEU A 179 -24.58 91.04 24.54
CA LEU A 179 -24.58 92.50 24.43
C LEU A 179 -23.93 92.99 23.14
N ALA A 180 -22.80 92.40 22.74
CA ALA A 180 -22.12 92.76 21.50
C ALA A 180 -22.98 92.42 20.27
N LEU A 181 -23.69 91.29 20.29
CA LEU A 181 -24.61 90.88 19.25
C LEU A 181 -25.82 91.83 19.16
N GLU A 182 -26.45 92.16 20.30
CA GLU A 182 -27.55 93.12 20.37
C GLU A 182 -27.18 94.46 19.72
N ASN A 183 -25.99 94.99 20.05
CA ASN A 183 -25.49 96.24 19.46
C ASN A 183 -25.24 96.17 17.95
N LEU A 184 -24.96 94.98 17.41
CA LEU A 184 -24.74 94.78 15.97
C LEU A 184 -26.06 94.64 15.20
N ILE A 185 -27.09 94.09 15.83
CA ILE A 185 -28.43 93.92 15.24
C ILE A 185 -29.29 95.18 15.41
N ALA A 186 -28.99 96.01 16.43
CA ALA A 186 -29.62 97.30 16.60
C ALA A 186 -29.45 98.13 15.31
N PRO A 187 -30.54 98.67 14.73
CA PRO A 187 -30.46 99.43 13.49
C PRO A 187 -29.54 100.63 13.67
N ALA A 188 -28.60 100.83 12.74
CA ALA A 188 -27.70 101.97 12.77
C ALA A 188 -28.51 103.27 12.79
N THR A 189 -28.58 103.92 13.95
CA THR A 189 -29.22 105.23 14.08
C THR A 189 -28.39 106.22 13.25
N PRO A 190 -28.94 106.81 12.17
CA PRO A 190 -28.20 107.79 11.38
C PRO A 190 -27.96 109.05 12.21
N ALA A 191 -26.74 109.57 12.12
CA ALA A 191 -26.33 110.87 12.68
C ALA A 191 -27.02 112.04 11.97
#